data_AF-A0A2H5B2Q6-F1
#
_entry.id   AF-A0A2H5B2Q6-F1
#
_cell.length_a   1.000
_cell.length_b   1.000
_cell.length_c   1.000
_cell.angle_alpha   90.00
_cell.angle_beta   90.00
_cell.angle_gamma   90.00
#
_symmetry.space_group_name_H-M   'P 1'
#
loop_
_entity.id
_entity.type
_entity.pdbx_description
1 polymer ?
#
loop_
_entity_poly.entity_id
_entity_poly.type
_entity_poly.pdbx_seq_one_letter_code
_entity_poly.pdbx_strand_id
1 'polypeptide(L)'
;MARIVIRPDLTDTLHMVATPPAPKLADAATGLVATDRESGAQLYTVQLLETYDGTAQLIKVTVPEGGFDTSLTAGAVVRPVGLLATPWANVFNGQVQHGVAYRAASLASSSATGVSAAPADAPKAAKS
;
A
#
# COMPACT_ATOMS: atom_id res chain seq x y z
N MET A 1 7.95 16.84 -20.67
CA MET A 1 6.54 16.72 -20.23
C MET A 1 6.50 16.79 -18.70
N ALA A 2 5.75 17.72 -18.13
CA ALA A 2 5.58 17.78 -16.69
C ALA A 2 4.71 16.59 -16.24
N ARG A 3 5.22 15.79 -15.28
CA ARG A 3 4.42 14.76 -14.60
C ARG A 3 3.83 15.39 -13.35
N ILE A 4 2.50 15.35 -13.21
CA ILE A 4 1.83 15.78 -11.99
C ILE A 4 2.05 14.70 -10.94
N VAL A 5 2.60 15.09 -9.80
CA VAL A 5 2.77 14.20 -8.64
C VAL A 5 1.98 14.80 -7.50
N ILE A 6 1.06 14.02 -6.95
CA ILE A 6 0.22 14.38 -5.82
C ILE A 6 0.80 13.67 -4.59
N ARG A 7 0.85 14.40 -3.47
CA ARG A 7 1.15 13.85 -2.15
C ARG A 7 -0.17 13.76 -1.37
N PRO A 8 -0.80 12.58 -1.30
CA PRO A 8 -2.04 12.42 -0.55
C PRO A 8 -1.80 12.68 0.93
N ASP A 9 -2.76 13.31 1.59
CA ASP A 9 -2.84 13.28 3.04
C ASP A 9 -3.27 11.88 3.47
N LEU A 10 -2.60 11.33 4.48
CA LEU A 10 -2.85 9.99 5.01
C LEU A 10 -3.44 10.06 6.42
N THR A 11 -3.93 11.21 6.84
CA THR A 11 -4.66 11.37 8.12
C THR A 11 -5.96 10.57 8.06
N ASP A 12 -6.27 9.86 9.14
CA ASP A 12 -7.45 8.98 9.27
C ASP A 12 -7.57 7.85 8.23
N THR A 13 -6.48 7.54 7.52
CA THR A 13 -6.41 6.41 6.59
C THR A 13 -5.85 5.16 7.28
N LEU A 14 -6.49 4.01 7.07
CA LEU A 14 -5.96 2.70 7.45
C LEU A 14 -5.49 1.96 6.20
N HIS A 15 -4.27 1.40 6.22
CA HIS A 15 -3.74 0.61 5.12
C HIS A 15 -3.43 -0.81 5.59
N MET A 16 -4.06 -1.79 4.96
CA MET A 16 -3.84 -3.21 5.22
C MET A 16 -3.33 -3.91 3.97
N VAL A 17 -2.37 -4.82 4.13
CA VAL A 17 -1.84 -5.60 3.01
C VAL A 17 -2.89 -6.61 2.54
N ALA A 18 -3.34 -6.46 1.30
CA ALA A 18 -4.25 -7.41 0.65
C ALA A 18 -3.49 -8.48 -0.14
N THR A 19 -2.38 -8.10 -0.78
CA THR A 19 -1.48 -9.03 -1.47
C THR A 19 -0.05 -8.72 -1.06
N PRO A 20 0.73 -9.73 -0.61
CA PRO A 20 2.10 -9.53 -0.18
C PRO A 20 2.98 -8.98 -1.32
N PRO A 21 4.17 -8.43 -0.99
CA PRO A 21 5.08 -7.91 -1.99
C PRO A 21 5.46 -8.95 -3.04
N ALA A 22 5.25 -8.61 -4.30
CA ALA A 22 5.67 -9.40 -5.45
C ALA A 22 6.58 -8.57 -6.36
N PRO A 23 7.63 -9.15 -6.97
CA PRO A 23 8.48 -8.44 -7.93
C PRO A 23 7.64 -7.84 -9.06
N LYS A 24 7.84 -6.56 -9.31
CA LYS A 24 7.18 -5.86 -10.41
C LYS A 24 7.86 -6.27 -11.70
N LEU A 25 7.20 -7.03 -12.56
CA LEU A 25 7.78 -7.39 -13.84
C LEU A 25 7.69 -6.22 -14.83
N ALA A 26 8.82 -5.83 -15.41
CA ALA A 26 8.88 -4.92 -16.55
C ALA A 26 8.43 -5.62 -17.84
N ASP A 27 8.79 -6.90 -17.98
CA ASP A 27 8.33 -7.76 -19.06
C ASP A 27 7.98 -9.14 -18.50
N ALA A 28 6.71 -9.51 -18.65
CA ALA A 28 6.17 -10.76 -18.15
C ALA A 28 6.66 -11.98 -18.96
N ALA A 29 7.06 -11.81 -20.23
CA ALA A 29 7.51 -12.91 -21.09
C ALA A 29 8.95 -13.32 -20.77
N THR A 30 9.81 -12.35 -20.43
CA THR A 30 11.22 -12.59 -20.09
C THR A 30 11.47 -12.71 -18.58
N GLY A 31 10.49 -12.34 -17.75
CA GLY A 31 10.64 -12.31 -16.29
C GLY A 31 11.54 -11.18 -15.80
N LEU A 32 11.85 -10.20 -16.65
CA LEU A 32 12.66 -9.04 -16.27
C LEU A 32 11.95 -8.22 -15.19
N VAL A 33 12.59 -8.09 -14.03
CA VAL A 33 12.10 -7.26 -12.93
C VAL A 33 12.33 -5.78 -13.26
N ALA A 34 11.32 -4.96 -13.04
CA ALA A 34 11.40 -3.52 -13.18
C ALA A 34 12.33 -2.97 -12.12
N THR A 35 13.30 -2.18 -12.55
CA THR A 35 14.23 -1.46 -11.69
C THR A 35 13.89 0.02 -11.68
N ASP A 36 14.14 0.67 -10.54
CA ASP A 36 14.06 2.10 -10.43
C ASP A 36 15.17 2.74 -11.27
N ARG A 37 14.80 3.73 -12.08
CA ARG A 37 15.73 4.43 -12.97
C ARG A 37 16.73 5.31 -12.21
N GLU A 38 16.35 5.79 -11.02
CA GLU A 38 17.19 6.69 -10.23
C GLU A 38 18.10 5.91 -9.27
N SER A 39 17.54 4.96 -8.53
CA SER A 39 18.28 4.19 -7.51
C SER A 39 18.86 2.87 -8.01
N GLY A 40 18.38 2.33 -9.14
CA GLY A 40 18.74 0.99 -9.62
C GLY A 40 18.11 -0.16 -8.83
N ALA A 41 17.37 0.12 -7.76
CA ALA A 41 16.74 -0.89 -6.92
C ALA A 41 15.63 -1.64 -7.65
N GLN A 42 15.45 -2.94 -7.36
CA GLN A 42 14.32 -3.69 -7.88
C GLN A 42 13.01 -3.13 -7.32
N LEU A 43 11.97 -3.11 -8.14
CA LEU A 43 10.66 -2.63 -7.74
C LEU A 43 9.77 -3.81 -7.38
N TYR A 44 9.02 -3.64 -6.30
CA TYR A 44 8.00 -4.56 -5.84
C TYR A 44 6.65 -3.87 -5.91
N THR A 45 5.60 -4.67 -6.15
CA THR A 45 4.21 -4.23 -6.04
C THR A 45 3.55 -4.89 -4.85
N VAL A 46 2.88 -4.08 -4.04
CA VAL A 46 2.06 -4.52 -2.92
C VAL A 46 0.65 -4.00 -3.17
N GLN A 47 -0.37 -4.83 -2.94
CA GLN A 47 -1.75 -4.34 -2.96
C GLN A 47 -2.17 -4.02 -1.54
N LEU A 48 -2.58 -2.77 -1.31
CA LEU A 48 -3.07 -2.29 -0.03
C LEU A 48 -4.57 -2.04 -0.13
N LEU A 49 -5.30 -2.52 0.87
CA LEU A 49 -6.63 -2.04 1.17
C LEU A 49 -6.49 -0.74 1.95
N GLU A 50 -6.86 0.37 1.33
CA GLU A 50 -6.97 1.68 1.95
C GLU A 50 -8.40 1.87 2.43
N THR A 51 -8.57 2.25 3.70
CA THR A 51 -9.87 2.60 4.27
C THR A 51 -9.83 4.04 4.76
N TYR A 52 -10.81 4.83 4.32
CA TYR A 52 -10.98 6.24 4.69
C TYR A 52 -12.47 6.59 4.65
N ASP A 53 -12.95 7.31 5.66
CA ASP A 53 -14.33 7.80 5.75
C ASP A 53 -15.40 6.71 5.45
N GLY A 54 -15.24 5.55 6.07
CA GLY A 54 -16.15 4.40 5.91
C GLY A 54 -16.09 3.71 4.53
N THR A 55 -15.24 4.17 3.62
CA THR A 55 -15.04 3.58 2.30
C THR A 55 -13.72 2.82 2.24
N ALA A 56 -13.73 1.66 1.60
CA ALA A 56 -12.52 0.88 1.37
C ALA A 56 -12.23 0.74 -0.13
N GLN A 57 -10.98 0.91 -0.51
CA GLN A 57 -10.51 0.75 -1.89
C GLN A 57 -9.19 -0.01 -1.94
N LEU A 58 -8.95 -0.70 -3.06
CA LEU A 58 -7.70 -1.42 -3.29
C LEU A 58 -6.76 -0.56 -4.13
N ILE A 59 -5.58 -0.25 -3.58
CA ILE A 59 -4.53 0.49 -4.29
C ILE A 59 -3.31 -0.39 -4.51
N LYS A 60 -2.74 -0.33 -5.72
CA LYS A 60 -1.49 -1.03 -6.06
C LYS A 60 -0.32 -0.07 -5.89
N VAL A 61 0.47 -0.29 -4.85
CA VAL A 61 1.60 0.56 -4.48
C VAL A 61 2.90 -0.08 -4.97
N THR A 62 3.72 0.70 -5.66
CA THR A 62 5.09 0.33 -6.03
C THR A 62 6.06 0.79 -4.96
N VAL A 63 6.95 -0.09 -4.50
CA VAL A 63 7.94 0.18 -3.45
C VAL A 63 9.31 -0.36 -3.91
N PRO A 64 10.41 0.37 -3.71
CA PRO A 64 11.74 -0.15 -3.99
C PRO A 64 12.14 -1.27 -3.01
N GLU A 65 13.04 -2.14 -3.45
CA GLU A 65 13.73 -3.13 -2.61
C GLU A 65 14.35 -2.45 -1.38
N GLY A 66 14.20 -3.07 -0.21
CA GLY A 66 14.61 -2.48 1.09
C GLY A 66 13.61 -1.48 1.69
N GLY A 67 12.55 -1.10 0.95
CA GLY A 67 11.48 -0.24 1.43
C GLY A 67 10.37 -0.97 2.19
N PHE A 68 10.46 -2.27 2.44
CA PHE A 68 9.43 -3.03 3.15
C PHE A 68 10.07 -4.23 3.86
N ASP A 69 9.38 -4.76 4.87
CA ASP A 69 9.79 -6.00 5.54
C ASP A 69 9.46 -7.22 4.65
N THR A 70 10.43 -8.10 4.42
CA THR A 70 10.20 -9.32 3.62
C THR A 70 9.23 -10.30 4.28
N SER A 71 8.99 -10.18 5.58
CA SER A 71 7.99 -10.95 6.33
C SER A 71 6.56 -10.39 6.20
N LEU A 72 6.34 -9.38 5.37
CA LEU A 72 5.04 -8.74 5.21
C LEU A 72 4.01 -9.69 4.55
N THR A 73 3.03 -10.11 5.34
CA THR A 73 1.93 -10.99 4.89
C THR A 73 0.63 -10.23 4.66
N ALA A 74 -0.30 -10.86 3.96
CA ALA A 74 -1.67 -10.38 3.88
C ALA A 74 -2.29 -10.23 5.28
N GLY A 75 -3.13 -9.21 5.47
CA GLY A 75 -3.73 -8.83 6.75
C GLY A 75 -2.86 -7.93 7.63
N ALA A 76 -1.56 -7.79 7.34
CA ALA A 76 -0.70 -6.89 8.11
C ALA A 76 -1.10 -5.42 7.90
N VAL A 77 -1.17 -4.65 8.98
CA VAL A 77 -1.41 -3.20 8.92
C VAL A 77 -0.08 -2.50 8.71
N VAL A 78 -0.04 -1.61 7.71
CA VAL A 78 1.17 -0.86 7.34
C VAL A 78 0.86 0.61 7.22
N ARG A 79 1.90 1.45 7.28
CA ARG A 79 1.81 2.87 6.95
C ARG A 79 2.72 3.15 5.75
N PRO A 80 2.17 3.56 4.60
CA PRO A 80 2.98 4.05 3.49
C PRO A 80 3.71 5.34 3.87
N VAL A 81 5.02 5.38 3.64
CA VAL A 81 5.86 6.55 3.87
C VAL A 81 6.22 7.16 2.52
N GLY A 82 6.03 8.47 2.39
CA GLY A 82 6.32 9.21 1.15
C GLY A 82 5.44 8.74 -0.02
N LEU A 83 4.15 8.49 0.22
CA LEU A 83 3.22 8.07 -0.83
C LEU A 83 3.06 9.19 -1.86
N LEU A 84 3.26 8.83 -3.12
CA LEU A 84 3.10 9.66 -4.30
C LEU A 84 2.05 9.02 -5.21
N ALA A 85 1.05 9.81 -5.58
CA ALA A 85 0.02 9.45 -6.54
C ALA A 85 0.29 10.21 -7.85
N THR A 86 0.45 9.47 -8.95
CA THR A 86 0.71 10.03 -10.28
C THR A 86 -0.43 9.64 -11.22
N PRO A 87 -1.34 10.55 -11.58
CA PRO A 87 -2.35 10.26 -12.58
C PRO A 87 -1.68 10.06 -13.95
N TRP A 88 -2.20 9.14 -14.73
CA TRP A 88 -1.74 8.89 -16.09
C TRP A 88 -2.94 8.61 -17.00
N ALA A 89 -2.76 8.93 -18.28
CA ALA A 89 -3.67 8.57 -19.35
C ALA A 89 -2.85 8.26 -20.59
N ASN A 90 -3.04 7.08 -21.16
CA ASN A 90 -2.37 6.60 -22.36
C ASN A 90 -3.41 6.06 -23.35
N VAL A 91 -3.14 6.21 -24.64
CA VAL A 91 -3.93 5.55 -25.68
C VAL A 91 -3.31 4.18 -25.96
N PHE A 92 -4.07 3.11 -25.73
CA PHE A 92 -3.66 1.74 -26.03
C PHE A 92 -4.71 1.09 -26.93
N ASN A 93 -4.30 0.62 -28.11
CA ASN A 93 -5.18 0.04 -29.12
C ASN A 93 -6.40 0.93 -29.48
N GLY A 94 -6.20 2.25 -29.59
CA GLY A 94 -7.26 3.21 -29.89
C GLY A 94 -8.24 3.50 -28.74
N GLN A 95 -8.03 2.93 -27.55
CA GLN A 95 -8.81 3.22 -26.35
C GLN A 95 -7.97 4.02 -25.35
N VAL A 96 -8.59 5.00 -24.68
CA VAL A 96 -7.94 5.77 -23.62
C VAL A 96 -7.96 4.96 -22.33
N GLN A 97 -6.80 4.46 -21.93
CA GLN A 97 -6.59 3.92 -20.59
C GLN A 97 -6.12 5.03 -19.67
N HIS A 98 -6.65 5.07 -18.46
CA HIS A 98 -6.26 6.04 -17.46
C HIS A 98 -6.23 5.37 -16.09
N GLY A 99 -5.55 6.02 -15.15
CA GLY A 99 -5.50 5.57 -13.77
C GLY A 99 -4.57 6.40 -12.93
N VAL A 100 -4.30 5.90 -11.73
CA VAL A 100 -3.36 6.50 -10.78
C VAL A 100 -2.29 5.47 -10.44
N ALA A 101 -1.04 5.84 -10.63
CA ALA A 101 0.09 5.06 -10.18
C ALA A 101 0.48 5.50 -8.76
N TYR A 102 0.48 4.58 -7.81
CA TYR A 102 0.92 4.81 -6.45
C TYR A 102 2.35 4.32 -6.26
N ARG A 103 3.20 5.17 -5.68
CA ARG A 103 4.57 4.83 -5.29
C ARG A 103 4.81 5.27 -3.86
N ALA A 104 5.38 4.41 -3.02
CA ALA A 104 5.84 4.79 -1.68
C ALA A 104 7.36 4.62 -1.59
N ALA A 105 7.99 5.39 -0.72
CA ALA A 105 9.41 5.22 -0.39
C ALA A 105 9.62 3.97 0.48
N SER A 106 8.74 3.77 1.47
CA SER A 106 8.71 2.56 2.28
C SER A 106 7.32 2.24 2.83
N LEU A 107 7.15 1.01 3.34
CA LEU A 107 6.00 0.55 4.11
C LEU A 107 6.47 0.25 5.53
N ALA A 108 6.16 1.15 6.46
CA ALA A 108 6.42 0.91 7.86
C ALA A 108 5.38 -0.08 8.39
N SER A 109 5.82 -1.14 9.07
CA SER A 109 4.91 -2.00 9.82
C SER A 109 4.28 -1.15 10.92
N SER A 110 2.96 -0.98 10.84
CA SER A 110 2.23 -0.38 11.94
C SER A 110 1.94 -1.53 12.87
N SER A 111 2.72 -1.67 13.96
CA SER A 111 2.23 -2.41 15.11
C SER A 111 0.99 -1.66 15.57
N ALA A 112 -0.17 -2.07 15.07
CA ALA A 112 -1.45 -1.63 15.58
C ALA A 112 -1.52 -2.17 17.02
N THR A 113 -0.90 -1.45 17.95
CA THR A 113 -1.12 -1.62 19.36
C THR A 113 -2.58 -1.27 19.60
N GLY A 114 -3.38 -2.32 19.70
CA GLY A 114 -4.73 -2.31 20.24
C GLY A 114 -5.78 -1.71 19.31
N VAL A 115 -6.56 -2.59 18.68
CA VAL A 115 -8.00 -2.48 18.96
C VAL A 115 -8.10 -2.64 20.48
N SER A 116 -8.25 -1.53 21.19
CA SER A 116 -8.64 -1.55 22.59
C SER A 116 -9.99 -2.26 22.65
N ALA A 117 -9.96 -3.56 22.93
CA ALA A 117 -11.13 -4.27 23.40
C ALA A 117 -11.66 -3.48 24.61
N ALA A 118 -12.88 -2.97 24.49
CA ALA A 118 -13.60 -2.38 25.61
C ALA A 118 -13.56 -3.37 26.80
N PRO A 119 -13.38 -2.90 28.04
CA PRO A 119 -13.31 -3.79 29.19
C PRO A 119 -14.66 -4.51 29.31
N ALA A 120 -14.64 -5.83 29.15
CA ALA A 120 -15.75 -6.68 29.51
C ALA A 120 -16.00 -6.54 31.01
N ASP A 121 -17.26 -6.25 31.32
CA ASP A 121 -17.88 -6.08 32.63
C ASP A 121 -17.33 -7.03 33.71
N ALA A 122 -17.00 -6.48 34.87
CA ALA A 122 -16.56 -7.23 36.04
C ALA A 122 -17.71 -8.06 36.64
N PRO A 123 -17.47 -9.29 37.12
CA PRO A 123 -18.51 -10.07 37.77
C PRO A 123 -18.87 -9.43 39.12
N LYS A 124 -20.12 -8.95 39.24
CA LYS A 124 -20.68 -8.48 40.51
C LYS A 124 -20.73 -9.64 41.51
N ALA A 125 -20.01 -9.45 42.60
CA ALA A 125 -19.88 -10.35 43.73
C ALA A 125 -21.21 -10.78 44.35
N ALA A 126 -21.16 -11.99 44.91
CA ALA A 126 -22.14 -12.63 45.78
C ALA A 126 -22.74 -11.70 46.86
N LYS A 127 -24.02 -11.93 47.17
CA LYS A 127 -24.57 -11.75 48.51
C LYS A 127 -25.49 -12.91 48.86
N SER A 128 -25.32 -13.34 50.10
CA SER A 128 -26.04 -14.36 50.87
C SER A 128 -27.55 -14.20 50.90
#